data_AF-A0A0F9BT26-F1
#
_entry.id   AF-A0A0F9BT26-F1
#
_cell.length_a   1.000
_cell.length_b   1.000
_cell.length_c   1.000
_cell.angle_alpha   90.00
_cell.angle_beta   90.00
_cell.angle_gamma   90.00
#
_symmetry.space_group_name_H-M   'P 1'
#
loop_
_entity.id
_entity.type
_entity.pdbx_description
1 polymer ?
#
loop_
_entity_poly.entity_id
_entity_poly.type
_entity_poly.pdbx_seq_one_letter_code
_entity_poly.pdbx_strand_id
1 'polypeptide(L)'
;TLLGFSVAWRTTRGTMRSAYLRAPTGQMSLDETTGKVREIDAVEILEDLLPRHQVVYHNEPFDNRALYRVSKVEATDTHDTMHLSRLLEWQEERSLRWLYRKYVGKPPREGYTDLKQKRHKLRDIPLGQVAHYSRGDAMDTLELFEVLHPKVYGITVTEDYYERDREYARLVMKLMRRGLRLNKPWCKKKMGEFQDRMMEIQETLREMGLRDIGSNPSVAAFLFKHLDLPQDNVPATSIRSTAFPTGVPSVAEPVMDSLKDYHPAVELILEWRQLRGAIGKWLDEFQYHAMIDGYVHSLLDPFGTVTARIAASKPNVTAIPMEDRETAFGSMKGIFMGEKNHTLWSIDYSQAEGRLSAVLAKEPRLIDLFNSGDDPYVLMAEDLWGNPKRRSKAKHAYHATTYGIGVDAFAAEYRVDYDEAELTLRTFRRAYPRIQTAAGLAEAVAKGEGCIRAWNGAPRWFSPDFEDEYKAFNQRVQMSVAQIMKEAMLAVEVVFPRLLRLQVHDSLVLNIPRRVDGRKGVEVAKEVQEIM
;
A
#
# COMPACT_ATOMS: atom_id res chain seq x y z
N THR A 1 -8.63 18.79 11.44
CA THR A 1 -9.86 19.56 11.68
C THR A 1 -10.39 19.97 10.33
N LEU A 2 -11.67 19.68 10.05
CA LEU A 2 -12.35 20.15 8.84
C LEU A 2 -12.63 21.65 9.00
N LEU A 3 -12.27 22.48 8.00
CA LEU A 3 -12.55 23.92 8.02
C LEU A 3 -13.92 24.23 7.42
N GLY A 4 -14.32 23.42 6.44
CA GLY A 4 -15.55 23.53 5.67
C GLY A 4 -15.49 22.57 4.49
N PHE A 5 -16.54 22.55 3.67
CA PHE A 5 -16.62 21.79 2.44
C PHE A 5 -17.32 22.60 1.35
N SER A 6 -17.07 22.24 0.10
CA SER A 6 -17.77 22.81 -1.05
C SER A 6 -18.56 21.76 -1.79
N VAL A 7 -19.69 22.19 -2.35
CA VAL A 7 -20.51 21.40 -3.25
C VAL A 7 -20.71 22.16 -4.55
N ALA A 8 -20.76 21.44 -5.66
CA ALA A 8 -21.13 21.96 -6.97
C ALA A 8 -22.21 21.07 -7.59
N TRP A 9 -23.14 21.66 -8.32
CA TRP A 9 -24.25 20.94 -8.94
C TRP A 9 -24.75 21.66 -10.19
N ARG A 10 -25.45 20.93 -11.04
CA ARG A 10 -26.19 21.48 -12.19
C ARG A 10 -27.64 21.74 -11.79
N THR A 11 -28.17 22.91 -12.16
CA THR A 11 -29.61 23.16 -12.06
C THR A 11 -30.39 22.37 -13.12
N THR A 12 -31.71 22.34 -13.02
CA THR A 12 -32.61 21.78 -14.05
C THR A 12 -32.42 22.42 -15.44
N ARG A 13 -31.86 23.64 -15.49
CA ARG A 13 -31.51 24.35 -16.74
C ARG A 13 -30.05 24.10 -17.18
N GLY A 14 -29.34 23.17 -16.55
CA GLY A 14 -27.93 22.85 -16.84
C GLY A 14 -26.90 23.88 -16.34
N THR A 15 -27.33 24.92 -15.62
CA THR A 15 -26.43 25.95 -15.10
C THR A 15 -25.63 25.39 -13.93
N MET A 16 -24.29 25.54 -13.95
CA MET A 16 -23.43 25.18 -12.83
C MET A 16 -23.63 26.14 -11.66
N ARG A 17 -23.81 25.59 -10.46
CA ARG A 17 -23.86 26.32 -9.18
C ARG A 17 -22.88 25.68 -8.21
N SER A 18 -22.43 26.46 -7.23
CA SER A 18 -21.55 25.97 -6.17
C SER A 18 -21.74 26.76 -4.88
N ALA A 19 -21.49 26.10 -3.75
CA ALA A 19 -21.56 26.69 -2.42
C ALA A 19 -20.37 26.24 -1.56
N TYR A 20 -20.03 27.03 -0.54
CA TYR A 20 -19.07 26.68 0.50
C TYR A 20 -19.75 26.78 1.86
N LEU A 21 -19.59 25.74 2.67
CA LEU A 21 -20.16 25.60 4.01
C LEU A 21 -19.03 25.39 5.01
N ARG A 22 -19.01 26.16 6.10
CA ARG A 22 -17.95 26.11 7.13
C ARG A 22 -18.26 25.05 8.20
N ALA A 23 -17.25 24.37 8.75
CA ALA A 23 -17.43 23.25 9.70
C ALA A 23 -16.79 23.50 11.11
N PRO A 24 -17.47 23.14 12.24
CA PRO A 24 -18.93 23.08 12.45
C PRO A 24 -19.51 24.41 13.02
N THR A 25 -20.64 24.82 12.41
CA THR A 25 -21.67 25.86 12.71
C THR A 25 -21.34 27.36 12.83
N GLY A 26 -22.38 28.18 12.52
CA GLY A 26 -22.44 29.65 12.63
C GLY A 26 -22.92 30.45 11.40
N GLN A 27 -23.20 29.81 10.26
CA GLN A 27 -23.69 30.55 9.07
C GLN A 27 -25.20 30.75 9.13
N MET A 28 -25.63 32.01 9.24
CA MET A 28 -27.04 32.38 9.16
C MET A 28 -27.50 32.40 7.69
N SER A 29 -28.65 31.78 7.42
CA SER A 29 -29.32 31.87 6.12
C SER A 29 -30.79 32.24 6.31
N LEU A 30 -31.32 33.01 5.37
CA LEU A 30 -32.73 33.32 5.29
C LEU A 30 -33.42 32.18 4.56
N ASP A 31 -34.35 31.49 5.23
CA ASP A 31 -35.28 30.61 4.55
C ASP A 31 -36.21 31.48 3.70
N GLU A 32 -36.03 31.45 2.37
CA GLU A 32 -36.82 32.25 1.42
C GLU A 32 -38.31 31.88 1.41
N THR A 33 -38.67 30.71 1.94
CA THR A 33 -40.05 30.23 2.01
C THR A 33 -40.75 30.75 3.28
N THR A 34 -40.04 30.76 4.40
CA THR A 34 -40.62 31.12 5.72
C THR A 34 -40.24 32.52 6.19
N GLY A 35 -39.28 33.17 5.53
CA GLY A 35 -38.71 34.46 5.93
C GLY A 35 -37.93 34.42 7.24
N LYS A 36 -37.66 33.24 7.80
CA LYS A 36 -36.94 33.08 9.07
C LYS A 36 -35.45 32.93 8.85
N VAL A 37 -34.67 33.58 9.71
CA VAL A 37 -33.23 33.34 9.78
C VAL A 37 -33.01 32.03 10.51
N ARG A 38 -32.37 31.08 9.84
CA ARG A 38 -31.98 29.79 10.40
C ARG A 38 -30.45 29.68 10.40
N GLU A 39 -29.92 29.14 11.48
CA GLU A 39 -28.52 28.72 11.51
C GLU A 39 -28.35 27.46 10.66
N ILE A 40 -27.46 27.51 9.69
CA ILE A 40 -27.10 26.36 8.87
C ILE A 40 -26.11 25.50 9.66
N ASP A 41 -26.52 24.26 9.94
CA ASP A 41 -25.61 23.22 10.37
C ASP A 41 -25.05 22.47 9.16
N ALA A 42 -23.73 22.56 9.01
CA ALA A 42 -22.99 21.87 7.97
C ALA A 42 -23.11 20.34 8.10
N VAL A 43 -23.35 19.81 9.32
CA VAL A 43 -23.61 18.38 9.55
C VAL A 43 -24.99 17.99 9.05
N GLU A 44 -26.04 18.76 9.37
CA GLU A 44 -27.41 18.51 8.90
C GLU A 44 -27.47 18.49 7.36
N ILE A 45 -26.75 19.40 6.70
CA ILE A 45 -26.66 19.40 5.24
C ILE A 45 -25.98 18.12 4.72
N LEU A 46 -24.91 17.65 5.36
CA LEU A 46 -24.25 16.40 4.94
C LEU A 46 -25.11 15.17 5.20
N GLU A 47 -25.89 15.15 6.29
CA GLU A 47 -26.86 14.11 6.61
C GLU A 47 -27.95 13.99 5.54
N ASP A 48 -28.39 15.11 4.96
CA ASP A 48 -29.37 15.12 3.89
C ASP A 48 -28.75 14.82 2.51
N LEU A 49 -27.62 15.45 2.18
CA LEU A 49 -27.01 15.38 0.85
C LEU A 49 -26.41 14.01 0.54
N LEU A 50 -25.54 13.50 1.42
CA LEU A 50 -24.67 12.35 1.11
C LEU A 50 -25.44 11.04 0.84
N PRO A 51 -26.54 10.72 1.56
CA PRO A 51 -27.29 9.49 1.31
C PRO A 51 -28.27 9.56 0.13
N ARG A 52 -28.64 10.77 -0.30
CA ARG A 52 -29.73 11.00 -1.28
C ARG A 52 -29.26 11.32 -2.69
N HIS A 53 -27.98 11.63 -2.86
CA HIS A 53 -27.44 12.07 -4.14
C HIS A 53 -26.23 11.23 -4.52
N GLN A 54 -26.01 11.11 -5.83
CA GLN A 54 -24.74 10.68 -6.36
C GLN A 54 -23.69 11.77 -6.11
N VAL A 55 -22.62 11.42 -5.40
CA VAL A 55 -21.58 12.38 -5.00
C VAL A 55 -20.30 12.13 -5.78
N VAL A 56 -19.75 13.17 -6.38
CA VAL A 56 -18.50 13.09 -7.14
C VAL A 56 -17.37 13.72 -6.33
N TYR A 57 -16.27 12.99 -6.21
CA TYR A 57 -15.04 13.42 -5.57
C TYR A 57 -13.87 13.43 -6.54
N HIS A 58 -12.79 14.07 -6.10
CA HIS A 58 -11.46 13.89 -6.66
C HIS A 58 -10.56 13.42 -5.51
N ASN A 59 -10.17 12.14 -5.49
CA ASN A 59 -9.54 11.47 -4.34
C ASN A 59 -10.50 11.27 -3.15
N GLU A 60 -11.58 10.51 -3.39
CA GLU A 60 -12.65 10.22 -2.43
C GLU A 60 -12.16 9.79 -1.04
N PRO A 61 -11.16 8.88 -0.89
CA PRO A 61 -10.75 8.42 0.43
C PRO A 61 -10.27 9.55 1.36
N PHE A 62 -9.73 10.63 0.79
CA PHE A 62 -9.31 11.80 1.56
C PHE A 62 -10.52 12.58 2.09
N ASP A 63 -11.44 12.97 1.20
CA ASP A 63 -12.60 13.79 1.55
C ASP A 63 -13.60 13.03 2.42
N ASN A 64 -13.93 11.78 2.06
CA ASN A 64 -14.85 10.94 2.81
C ASN A 64 -14.40 10.77 4.26
N ARG A 65 -13.09 10.57 4.50
CA ARG A 65 -12.53 10.51 5.86
C ARG A 65 -12.77 11.81 6.63
N ALA A 66 -12.52 12.95 6.00
CA ALA A 66 -12.65 14.26 6.64
C ALA A 66 -14.12 14.58 6.97
N LEU A 67 -15.03 14.31 6.03
CA LEU A 67 -16.46 14.50 6.18
C LEU A 67 -17.04 13.56 7.24
N TYR A 68 -16.78 12.26 7.13
CA TYR A 68 -17.28 11.25 8.07
C TYR A 68 -16.85 11.52 9.51
N ARG A 69 -15.64 12.06 9.73
CA ARG A 69 -15.17 12.40 11.07
C ARG A 69 -16.11 13.38 11.78
N VAL A 70 -16.74 14.28 11.02
CA VAL A 70 -17.64 15.33 11.52
C VAL A 70 -19.10 14.86 11.43
N SER A 71 -19.55 14.37 10.28
CA SER A 71 -20.97 14.03 10.06
C SER A 71 -21.38 12.65 10.57
N LYS A 72 -20.46 11.68 10.65
CA LYS A 72 -20.76 10.25 10.87
C LYS A 72 -21.68 9.63 9.81
N VAL A 73 -21.86 10.29 8.67
CA VAL A 73 -22.71 9.87 7.56
C VAL A 73 -21.86 9.27 6.46
N GLU A 74 -22.29 8.13 5.92
CA GLU A 74 -21.67 7.50 4.74
C GLU A 74 -22.37 7.98 3.46
N ALA A 75 -21.60 8.40 2.46
CA ALA A 75 -22.12 8.56 1.11
C ALA A 75 -22.33 7.18 0.48
N THR A 76 -23.50 6.97 -0.13
CA THR A 76 -23.96 5.64 -0.60
C THR A 76 -23.66 5.41 -2.07
N ASP A 77 -23.76 6.46 -2.90
CA ASP A 77 -23.36 6.45 -4.30
C ASP A 77 -22.31 7.54 -4.54
N THR A 78 -21.12 7.10 -4.92
CA THR A 78 -19.93 7.93 -5.00
C THR A 78 -19.13 7.63 -6.24
N HIS A 79 -18.52 8.65 -6.82
CA HIS A 79 -17.57 8.52 -7.93
C HIS A 79 -16.28 9.27 -7.60
N ASP A 80 -15.16 8.76 -8.12
CA ASP A 80 -13.86 9.41 -8.02
C ASP A 80 -13.27 9.66 -9.41
N THR A 81 -13.10 10.93 -9.76
CA THR A 81 -12.49 11.37 -11.03
C THR A 81 -11.03 10.94 -11.16
N MET A 82 -10.30 10.88 -10.06
CA MET A 82 -8.92 10.37 -10.04
C MET A 82 -8.91 8.88 -10.40
N HIS A 83 -9.85 8.09 -9.87
CA HIS A 83 -9.95 6.67 -10.19
C HIS A 83 -10.42 6.45 -11.64
N LEU A 84 -11.45 7.15 -12.10
CA LEU A 84 -11.91 7.11 -13.50
C LEU A 84 -10.76 7.34 -14.49
N SER A 85 -9.94 8.37 -14.24
CA SER A 85 -8.81 8.70 -15.11
C SER A 85 -7.76 7.59 -15.24
N ARG A 86 -7.63 6.74 -14.21
CA ARG A 86 -6.66 5.63 -14.18
C ARG A 86 -7.08 4.49 -15.12
N LEU A 87 -8.37 4.33 -15.34
CA LEU A 87 -8.90 3.27 -16.20
C LEU A 87 -8.69 3.56 -17.68
N LEU A 88 -8.63 4.83 -18.04
CA LEU A 88 -8.60 5.27 -19.44
C LEU A 88 -7.23 5.15 -20.10
N GLU A 89 -6.18 5.62 -19.44
CA GLU A 89 -4.82 5.64 -20.00
C GLU A 89 -3.78 5.94 -18.91
N TRP A 90 -2.50 5.88 -19.27
CA TRP A 90 -1.41 6.31 -18.39
C TRP A 90 -1.46 7.81 -18.09
N GLN A 91 -1.16 8.17 -16.85
CA GLN A 91 -1.08 9.56 -16.40
C GLN A 91 0.22 9.78 -15.63
N GLU A 92 0.99 10.80 -16.03
CA GLU A 92 2.18 11.25 -15.33
C GLU A 92 1.83 11.88 -13.96
N GLU A 93 0.75 12.65 -13.94
CA GLU A 93 0.23 13.32 -12.76
C GLU A 93 -1.28 13.08 -12.67
N ARG A 94 -1.81 13.06 -11.44
CA ARG A 94 -3.23 12.78 -11.19
C ARG A 94 -3.93 13.88 -10.40
N SER A 95 -3.33 15.05 -10.30
CA SER A 95 -3.97 16.19 -9.63
C SER A 95 -5.17 16.67 -10.43
N LEU A 96 -6.19 17.18 -9.74
CA LEU A 96 -7.39 17.74 -10.36
C LEU A 96 -7.03 18.74 -11.45
N ARG A 97 -6.08 19.64 -11.17
CA ARG A 97 -5.60 20.65 -12.12
C ARG A 97 -5.07 20.04 -13.41
N TRP A 98 -4.22 19.02 -13.29
CA TRP A 98 -3.58 18.39 -14.44
C TRP A 98 -4.63 17.63 -15.26
N LEU A 99 -5.48 16.83 -14.61
CA LEU A 99 -6.54 16.08 -15.28
C LEU A 99 -7.57 17.01 -15.92
N TYR A 100 -7.95 18.10 -15.26
CA TYR A 100 -8.87 19.09 -15.80
C TYR A 100 -8.32 19.74 -17.08
N ARG A 101 -7.05 20.15 -17.09
CA ARG A 101 -6.40 20.67 -18.31
C ARG A 101 -6.39 19.63 -19.42
N LYS A 102 -5.99 18.40 -19.10
CA LYS A 102 -5.85 17.32 -20.09
C LYS A 102 -7.19 16.93 -20.72
N TYR A 103 -8.21 16.70 -19.91
CA TYR A 103 -9.48 16.12 -20.36
C TYR A 103 -10.53 17.16 -20.71
N VAL A 104 -10.62 18.28 -19.98
CA VAL A 104 -11.59 19.34 -20.24
C VAL A 104 -11.03 20.38 -21.22
N GLY A 105 -9.70 20.50 -21.34
CA GLY A 105 -9.06 21.44 -22.27
C GLY A 105 -9.11 22.90 -21.80
N LYS A 106 -9.38 23.14 -20.52
CA LYS A 106 -9.50 24.49 -19.92
C LYS A 106 -8.47 24.67 -18.81
N PRO A 107 -8.04 25.92 -18.52
CA PRO A 107 -7.32 26.18 -17.30
C PRO A 107 -8.24 25.86 -16.09
N PRO A 108 -7.73 25.19 -15.05
CA PRO A 108 -8.50 24.94 -13.84
C PRO A 108 -8.84 26.28 -13.20
N ARG A 109 -9.93 26.30 -12.43
CA ARG A 109 -10.26 27.43 -11.57
C ARG A 109 -9.13 27.61 -10.55
N GLU A 110 -8.93 28.82 -10.04
CA GLU A 110 -7.83 29.14 -9.10
C GLU A 110 -7.68 28.05 -8.04
N GLY A 111 -6.49 27.47 -7.91
CA GLY A 111 -6.30 26.36 -6.96
C GLY A 111 -5.35 26.72 -5.80
N TYR A 112 -5.04 25.72 -4.98
CA TYR A 112 -4.28 25.93 -3.74
C TYR A 112 -2.86 26.52 -3.89
N THR A 113 -2.12 26.21 -4.96
CA THR A 113 -0.77 26.77 -5.14
C THR A 113 -0.82 28.26 -5.44
N ASP A 114 -1.92 28.74 -6.01
CA ASP A 114 -2.10 30.15 -6.35
C ASP A 114 -2.48 30.95 -5.08
N LEU A 115 -3.01 30.26 -4.06
CA LEU A 115 -3.22 30.78 -2.70
C LEU A 115 -1.93 30.78 -1.84
N LYS A 116 -0.88 30.05 -2.22
CA LYS A 116 0.37 29.98 -1.43
C LYS A 116 1.20 31.25 -1.61
N GLN A 117 0.85 32.28 -0.84
CA GLN A 117 1.89 33.15 -0.29
C GLN A 117 2.65 32.32 0.77
N LYS A 118 3.98 32.26 0.67
CA LYS A 118 4.90 31.34 1.39
C LYS A 118 4.41 30.86 2.78
N ARG A 119 4.15 29.54 2.91
CA ARG A 119 4.06 28.76 4.17
C ARG A 119 2.85 28.98 5.11
N HIS A 120 1.70 29.45 4.65
CA HIS A 120 0.49 29.48 5.47
C HIS A 120 -0.28 28.14 5.43
N LYS A 121 -0.78 27.64 6.58
CA LYS A 121 -1.74 26.52 6.61
C LYS A 121 -3.07 27.03 6.07
N LEU A 122 -3.92 26.16 5.51
CA LEU A 122 -5.28 26.54 5.04
C LEU A 122 -6.10 27.32 6.07
N ARG A 123 -5.89 27.05 7.36
CA ARG A 123 -6.57 27.74 8.47
C ARG A 123 -6.14 29.21 8.66
N ASP A 124 -4.98 29.59 8.09
CA ASP A 124 -4.38 30.92 8.22
C ASP A 124 -4.74 31.82 7.02
N ILE A 125 -5.44 31.28 6.01
CA ILE A 125 -5.85 31.98 4.80
C ILE A 125 -7.24 32.62 5.03
N PRO A 126 -7.51 33.85 4.54
CA PRO A 126 -8.83 34.47 4.67
C PRO A 126 -9.96 33.57 4.14
N LEU A 127 -11.06 33.48 4.89
CA LEU A 127 -12.18 32.58 4.61
C LEU A 127 -12.74 32.75 3.18
N GLY A 128 -12.86 33.99 2.69
CA GLY A 128 -13.35 34.27 1.34
C GLY A 128 -12.48 33.64 0.25
N GLN A 129 -11.16 33.62 0.45
CA GLN A 129 -10.22 32.98 -0.50
C GLN A 129 -10.30 31.45 -0.41
N VAL A 130 -10.39 30.90 0.81
CA VAL A 130 -10.58 29.45 0.99
C VAL A 130 -11.89 28.99 0.35
N ALA A 131 -12.98 29.75 0.54
CA ALA A 131 -14.27 29.46 -0.05
C ALA A 131 -14.27 29.56 -1.58
N HIS A 132 -13.61 30.58 -2.15
CA HIS A 132 -13.46 30.74 -3.59
C HIS A 132 -12.74 29.54 -4.21
N TYR A 133 -11.58 29.20 -3.65
CA TYR A 133 -10.77 28.06 -4.06
C TYR A 133 -11.52 26.73 -3.96
N SER A 134 -12.07 26.42 -2.78
CA SER A 134 -12.77 25.15 -2.52
C SER A 134 -13.99 24.97 -3.45
N ARG A 135 -14.69 26.06 -3.79
CA ARG A 135 -15.79 26.03 -4.76
C ARG A 135 -15.29 25.76 -6.18
N GLY A 136 -14.15 26.34 -6.54
CA GLY A 136 -13.46 26.08 -7.81
C GLY A 136 -13.17 24.59 -7.98
N ASP A 137 -12.52 23.97 -6.99
CA ASP A 137 -12.21 22.52 -7.02
C ASP A 137 -13.48 21.66 -7.17
N ALA A 138 -14.56 21.99 -6.46
CA ALA A 138 -15.83 21.26 -6.59
C ALA A 138 -16.44 21.38 -8.00
N MET A 139 -16.37 22.57 -8.60
CA MET A 139 -16.86 22.80 -9.97
C MET A 139 -16.00 22.11 -11.02
N ASP A 140 -14.67 22.19 -10.90
CA ASP A 140 -13.71 21.51 -11.77
C ASP A 140 -13.88 19.99 -11.69
N THR A 141 -14.11 19.45 -10.48
CA THR A 141 -14.36 18.03 -10.26
C THR A 141 -15.62 17.53 -10.97
N LEU A 142 -16.74 18.26 -10.84
CA LEU A 142 -17.99 17.88 -11.49
C LEU A 142 -17.88 17.96 -13.02
N GLU A 143 -17.29 19.03 -13.56
CA GLU A 143 -17.08 19.18 -15.00
C GLU A 143 -16.11 18.14 -15.57
N LEU A 144 -15.06 17.78 -14.81
CA LEU A 144 -14.16 16.68 -15.17
C LEU A 144 -14.89 15.34 -15.18
N PHE A 145 -15.75 15.07 -14.19
CA PHE A 145 -16.57 13.86 -14.15
C PHE A 145 -17.50 13.74 -15.34
N GLU A 146 -18.20 14.82 -15.71
CA GLU A 146 -19.08 14.87 -16.89
C GLU A 146 -18.34 14.48 -18.19
N VAL A 147 -17.02 14.69 -18.25
CA VAL A 147 -16.16 14.30 -19.39
C VAL A 147 -15.60 12.87 -19.25
N LEU A 148 -15.16 12.46 -18.05
CA LEU A 148 -14.52 11.17 -17.84
C LEU A 148 -15.53 10.02 -17.78
N HIS A 149 -16.68 10.24 -17.13
CA HIS A 149 -17.66 9.19 -16.88
C HIS A 149 -18.14 8.52 -18.17
N PRO A 150 -18.57 9.22 -19.24
CA PRO A 150 -18.99 8.59 -20.49
C PRO A 150 -17.87 7.91 -21.28
N LYS A 151 -16.59 8.10 -20.92
CA LYS A 151 -15.46 7.40 -21.54
C LYS A 151 -15.18 6.05 -20.88
N VAL A 152 -15.58 5.89 -19.62
CA VAL A 152 -15.46 4.66 -18.85
C VAL A 152 -16.74 3.84 -19.00
N TYR A 153 -17.90 4.48 -18.80
CA TYR A 153 -19.22 3.90 -19.01
C TYR A 153 -19.54 3.86 -20.51
N GLY A 154 -19.94 2.69 -21.02
CA GLY A 154 -20.11 2.44 -22.45
C GLY A 154 -19.09 1.47 -23.05
N ILE A 155 -18.08 1.05 -22.28
CA ILE A 155 -17.24 -0.12 -22.56
C ILE A 155 -17.53 -1.14 -21.45
N THR A 156 -18.35 -2.16 -21.74
CA THR A 156 -18.94 -3.07 -20.72
C THR A 156 -17.91 -3.61 -19.72
N VAL A 157 -16.76 -4.08 -20.19
CA VAL A 157 -15.70 -4.62 -19.33
C VAL A 157 -15.12 -3.57 -18.37
N THR A 158 -14.99 -2.32 -18.82
CA THR A 158 -14.44 -1.22 -18.01
C THR A 158 -15.47 -0.72 -17.00
N GLU A 159 -16.76 -0.74 -17.36
CA GLU A 159 -17.87 -0.39 -16.50
C GLU A 159 -18.04 -1.36 -15.33
N ASP A 160 -18.15 -2.67 -15.61
CA ASP A 160 -18.27 -3.70 -14.58
C ASP A 160 -17.10 -3.64 -13.58
N TYR A 161 -15.90 -3.40 -14.11
CA TYR A 161 -14.69 -3.25 -13.30
C TYR A 161 -14.75 -2.00 -12.41
N TYR A 162 -15.13 -0.86 -12.98
CA TYR A 162 -15.24 0.39 -12.23
C TYR A 162 -16.28 0.27 -11.12
N GLU A 163 -17.44 -0.30 -11.40
CA GLU A 163 -18.48 -0.55 -10.39
C GLU A 163 -17.96 -1.37 -9.21
N ARG A 164 -17.23 -2.45 -9.52
CA ARG A 164 -16.61 -3.28 -8.49
C ARG A 164 -15.54 -2.55 -7.69
N ASP A 165 -14.76 -1.68 -8.35
CA ASP A 165 -13.78 -0.82 -7.71
C ASP A 165 -14.44 0.20 -6.76
N ARG A 166 -15.61 0.73 -7.12
CA ARG A 166 -16.39 1.61 -6.23
C ARG A 166 -16.84 0.90 -4.96
N GLU A 167 -17.37 -0.32 -5.09
CA GLU A 167 -17.75 -1.13 -3.93
C GLU A 167 -16.55 -1.43 -3.02
N TYR A 168 -15.43 -1.78 -3.64
CA TYR A 168 -14.17 -2.04 -2.95
C TYR A 168 -13.65 -0.80 -2.21
N ALA A 169 -13.64 0.37 -2.85
CA ALA A 169 -13.22 1.62 -2.22
C ALA A 169 -14.09 1.93 -0.99
N ARG A 170 -15.41 1.71 -1.07
CA ARG A 170 -16.32 1.86 0.07
C ARG A 170 -16.01 0.89 1.20
N LEU A 171 -15.70 -0.36 0.90
CA LEU A 171 -15.24 -1.32 1.90
C LEU A 171 -13.93 -0.85 2.56
N VAL A 172 -12.93 -0.42 1.79
CA VAL A 172 -11.65 0.07 2.32
C VAL A 172 -11.85 1.27 3.25
N MET A 173 -12.76 2.19 2.93
CA MET A 173 -13.13 3.28 3.85
C MET A 173 -13.77 2.76 5.15
N LYS A 174 -14.61 1.73 5.10
CA LYS A 174 -15.12 1.05 6.31
C LYS A 174 -13.98 0.41 7.12
N LEU A 175 -12.97 -0.17 6.48
CA LEU A 175 -11.79 -0.73 7.16
C LEU A 175 -10.99 0.37 7.89
N MET A 176 -10.76 1.52 7.24
CA MET A 176 -10.13 2.68 7.86
C MET A 176 -10.87 3.13 9.12
N ARG A 177 -12.21 3.12 9.08
CA ARG A 177 -13.08 3.46 10.21
C ARG A 177 -13.02 2.44 11.35
N ARG A 178 -12.92 1.15 11.03
CA ARG A 178 -12.81 0.07 12.03
C ARG A 178 -11.47 0.11 12.77
N GLY A 179 -10.38 0.35 12.03
CA GLY A 179 -9.03 0.36 12.57
C GLY A 179 -8.59 -0.98 13.16
N LEU A 180 -7.38 -1.00 13.73
CA LEU A 180 -6.81 -2.16 14.41
C LEU A 180 -6.55 -1.85 15.88
N ARG A 181 -7.04 -2.71 16.79
CA ARG A 181 -6.89 -2.50 18.22
C ARG A 181 -5.45 -2.76 18.66
N LEU A 182 -4.83 -1.75 19.27
CA LEU A 182 -3.46 -1.84 19.76
C LEU A 182 -3.37 -2.66 21.04
N ASN A 183 -2.43 -3.60 21.10
CA ASN A 183 -2.08 -4.34 22.30
C ASN A 183 -1.09 -3.55 23.16
N LYS A 184 -1.59 -2.52 23.85
CA LYS A 184 -0.76 -1.61 24.67
C LYS A 184 0.17 -2.34 25.66
N PRO A 185 -0.28 -3.37 26.42
CA PRO A 185 0.61 -4.10 27.33
C PRO A 185 1.76 -4.81 26.62
N TRP A 186 1.48 -5.46 25.48
CA TRP A 186 2.51 -6.14 24.70
C TRP A 186 3.52 -5.14 24.11
N CYS A 187 3.05 -4.03 23.53
CA CYS A 187 3.92 -2.99 22.98
C CYS A 187 4.83 -2.41 24.06
N LYS A 188 4.29 -2.11 25.25
CA LYS A 188 5.08 -1.59 26.38
C LYS A 188 6.15 -2.59 26.83
N LYS A 189 5.80 -3.87 26.95
CA LYS A 189 6.74 -4.93 27.33
C LYS A 189 7.87 -5.05 26.30
N LYS A 190 7.53 -5.16 25.01
CA LYS A 190 8.50 -5.30 23.92
C LYS A 190 9.41 -4.08 23.77
N MET A 191 8.86 -2.88 23.94
CA MET A 191 9.65 -1.66 23.93
C MET A 191 10.69 -1.66 25.06
N GLY A 192 10.35 -2.12 26.26
CA GLY A 192 11.30 -2.30 27.37
C GLY A 192 12.39 -3.32 27.04
N GLU A 193 12.02 -4.51 26.55
CA GLU A 193 12.99 -5.53 26.12
C GLU A 193 13.99 -5.00 25.08
N PHE A 194 13.51 -4.23 24.10
CA PHE A 194 14.37 -3.64 23.08
C PHE A 194 15.27 -2.53 23.64
N GLN A 195 14.74 -1.68 24.53
CA GLN A 195 15.52 -0.63 25.19
C GLN A 195 16.64 -1.22 26.06
N ASP A 196 16.34 -2.27 26.83
CA ASP A 196 17.32 -2.96 27.68
C ASP A 196 18.44 -3.57 26.82
N ARG A 197 18.07 -4.31 25.77
CA ARG A 197 19.06 -4.89 24.84
C ARG A 197 19.89 -3.83 24.13
N MET A 198 19.27 -2.72 23.73
CA MET A 198 19.98 -1.59 23.12
C MET A 198 20.99 -0.95 24.09
N MET A 199 20.68 -0.88 25.38
CA MET A 199 21.61 -0.37 26.39
C MET A 199 22.81 -1.31 26.59
N GLU A 200 22.59 -2.63 26.63
CA GLU A 200 23.67 -3.63 26.69
C GLU A 200 24.63 -3.53 25.52
N ILE A 201 24.08 -3.45 24.29
CA ILE A 201 24.86 -3.30 23.07
C ILE A 201 25.65 -1.99 23.10
N GLN A 202 25.03 -0.90 23.54
CA GLN A 202 25.67 0.40 23.62
C GLN A 202 26.83 0.40 24.62
N GLU A 203 26.71 -0.29 25.76
CA GLU A 203 27.82 -0.42 26.72
C GLU A 203 28.96 -1.24 26.13
N THR A 204 28.65 -2.40 25.54
CA THR A 204 29.64 -3.28 24.88
C THR A 204 30.43 -2.53 23.81
N LEU A 205 29.74 -1.77 22.96
CA LEU A 205 30.39 -1.00 21.89
C LEU A 205 31.15 0.22 22.42
N ARG A 206 30.72 0.80 23.55
CA ARG A 206 31.46 1.87 24.23
C ARG A 206 32.79 1.38 24.78
N GLU A 207 32.81 0.19 25.38
CA GLU A 207 34.05 -0.47 25.82
C GLU A 207 35.00 -0.73 24.65
N MET A 208 34.46 -1.06 23.47
CA MET A 208 35.25 -1.22 22.25
C MET A 208 35.74 0.11 21.63
N GLY A 209 35.26 1.27 22.10
CA GLY A 209 35.69 2.59 21.63
C GLY A 209 34.65 3.38 20.81
N LEU A 210 33.45 2.83 20.58
CA LEU A 210 32.36 3.55 19.90
C LEU A 210 31.58 4.44 20.87
N ARG A 211 31.73 5.76 20.75
CA ARG A 211 31.09 6.72 21.65
C ARG A 211 29.60 6.98 21.35
N ASP A 212 29.26 7.18 20.08
CA ASP A 212 27.90 7.48 19.64
C ASP A 212 27.45 6.54 18.52
N ILE A 213 26.71 5.50 18.89
CA ILE A 213 26.13 4.53 17.95
C ILE A 213 24.98 5.13 17.11
N GLY A 214 24.38 6.23 17.56
CA GLY A 214 23.28 6.89 16.87
C GLY A 214 23.72 7.75 15.69
N SER A 215 25.02 8.06 15.59
CA SER A 215 25.61 8.95 14.59
C SER A 215 26.40 8.17 13.54
N ASN A 216 25.97 8.27 12.28
CA ASN A 216 26.66 7.62 11.16
C ASN A 216 28.14 8.01 11.05
N PRO A 217 28.53 9.30 11.20
CA PRO A 217 29.95 9.68 11.26
C PRO A 217 30.74 9.01 12.39
N SER A 218 30.15 8.87 13.58
CA SER A 218 30.82 8.20 14.71
C SER A 218 31.01 6.72 14.43
N VAL A 219 29.99 6.06 13.90
CA VAL A 219 30.06 4.64 13.48
C VAL A 219 31.11 4.45 12.38
N ALA A 220 31.13 5.31 11.36
CA ALA A 220 32.11 5.23 10.28
C ALA A 220 33.55 5.42 10.79
N ALA A 221 33.78 6.40 11.67
CA ALA A 221 35.10 6.62 12.27
C ALA A 221 35.54 5.40 13.11
N PHE A 222 34.62 4.82 13.88
CA PHE A 222 34.90 3.62 14.66
C PHE A 222 35.27 2.43 13.76
N LEU A 223 34.45 2.10 12.76
CA LEU A 223 34.70 0.94 11.89
C LEU A 223 35.98 1.09 11.06
N PHE A 224 36.19 2.25 10.44
CA PHE A 224 37.24 2.39 9.43
C PHE A 224 38.52 3.04 9.93
N LYS A 225 38.49 3.76 11.06
CA LYS A 225 39.71 4.36 11.64
C LYS A 225 40.16 3.69 12.92
N HIS A 226 39.22 3.22 13.75
CA HIS A 226 39.55 2.58 15.02
C HIS A 226 39.76 1.08 14.87
N LEU A 227 38.86 0.39 14.16
CA LEU A 227 38.97 -1.05 13.88
C LEU A 227 39.73 -1.38 12.58
N ASP A 228 40.07 -0.36 11.78
CA ASP A 228 40.81 -0.49 10.51
C ASP A 228 40.18 -1.50 9.52
N LEU A 229 38.84 -1.52 9.44
CA LEU A 229 38.14 -2.41 8.51
C LEU A 229 38.30 -1.96 7.05
N PRO A 230 38.32 -2.90 6.08
CA PRO A 230 38.53 -2.56 4.68
C PRO A 230 37.39 -1.71 4.10
N GLN A 231 37.75 -0.75 3.27
CA GLN A 231 36.81 0.16 2.59
C GLN A 231 36.52 -0.25 1.14
N ASP A 232 37.27 -1.22 0.61
CA ASP A 232 37.36 -1.52 -0.83
C ASP A 232 36.09 -2.17 -1.41
N ASN A 233 35.15 -2.57 -0.55
CA ASN A 233 33.88 -3.22 -0.93
C ASN A 233 32.65 -2.29 -0.82
N VAL A 234 32.84 -0.97 -0.72
CA VAL A 234 31.72 -0.01 -0.81
C VAL A 234 31.32 0.17 -2.27
N PRO A 235 30.13 -0.30 -2.73
CA PRO A 235 29.72 -0.14 -4.11
C PRO A 235 29.70 1.35 -4.47
N ALA A 236 30.29 1.74 -5.61
CA ALA A 236 30.36 3.13 -6.06
C ALA A 236 28.98 3.84 -6.12
N THR A 237 27.90 3.06 -6.24
CA THR A 237 26.51 3.52 -6.19
C THR A 237 26.03 3.98 -4.81
N SER A 238 26.75 3.67 -3.73
CA SER A 238 26.43 4.07 -2.35
C SER A 238 27.21 5.30 -1.85
N ILE A 239 28.12 5.84 -2.67
CA ILE A 239 28.82 7.11 -2.43
C ILE A 239 27.89 8.32 -2.70
N ARG A 240 26.76 8.12 -3.40
CA ARG A 240 25.72 9.13 -3.64
C ARG A 240 24.47 8.91 -2.78
N SER A 241 24.61 8.65 -1.48
CA SER A 241 23.52 9.01 -0.56
C SER A 241 23.56 10.53 -0.38
N THR A 242 22.52 11.21 -0.87
CA THR A 242 22.34 12.66 -0.92
C THR A 242 22.25 13.36 0.45
N ALA A 243 22.83 12.79 1.51
CA ALA A 243 22.71 13.28 2.88
C ALA A 243 24.00 13.87 3.49
N PHE A 244 25.18 13.68 2.89
CA PHE A 244 26.43 14.20 3.47
C PHE A 244 27.34 14.88 2.43
N PRO A 245 27.67 16.19 2.60
CA PRO A 245 28.58 16.92 1.69
C PRO A 245 30.07 16.62 1.85
N THR A 246 30.49 15.59 2.60
CA THR A 246 31.89 15.41 3.03
C THR A 246 32.26 13.94 3.00
N GLY A 247 33.50 13.60 2.56
CA GLY A 247 34.05 12.25 2.35
C GLY A 247 34.10 11.30 3.55
N VAL A 248 32.98 11.12 4.26
CA VAL A 248 32.76 10.10 5.28
C VAL A 248 32.29 8.82 4.58
N PRO A 249 32.91 7.65 4.83
CA PRO A 249 32.45 6.38 4.28
C PRO A 249 31.01 6.07 4.65
N SER A 250 30.26 5.48 3.72
CA SER A 250 28.88 5.06 3.95
C SER A 250 28.83 3.92 4.96
N VAL A 251 27.84 3.97 5.86
CA VAL A 251 27.54 2.89 6.82
C VAL A 251 26.11 2.40 6.61
N ALA A 252 25.63 2.40 5.36
CA ALA A 252 24.34 1.84 4.98
C ALA A 252 24.34 0.31 5.15
N GLU A 253 23.15 -0.28 5.26
CA GLU A 253 22.98 -1.72 5.49
C GLU A 253 23.77 -2.62 4.52
N PRO A 254 23.82 -2.38 3.20
CA PRO A 254 24.64 -3.20 2.29
C PRO A 254 26.15 -3.13 2.56
N VAL A 255 26.64 -1.97 3.04
CA VAL A 255 28.05 -1.82 3.42
C VAL A 255 28.32 -2.53 4.74
N MET A 256 27.41 -2.41 5.70
CA MET A 256 27.55 -3.11 6.98
C MET A 256 27.47 -4.63 6.79
N ASP A 257 26.63 -5.12 5.89
CA ASP A 257 26.48 -6.54 5.59
C ASP A 257 27.76 -7.16 5.01
N SER A 258 28.51 -6.43 4.18
CA SER A 258 29.80 -6.91 3.65
C SER A 258 30.91 -6.88 4.70
N LEU A 259 30.71 -6.19 5.82
CA LEU A 259 31.67 -6.07 6.92
C LEU A 259 31.42 -7.07 8.07
N LYS A 260 30.31 -7.83 8.04
CA LYS A 260 29.91 -8.75 9.13
C LYS A 260 31.01 -9.76 9.49
N ASP A 261 31.69 -10.32 8.49
CA ASP A 261 32.73 -11.34 8.68
C ASP A 261 34.05 -10.77 9.22
N TYR A 262 34.21 -9.45 9.25
CA TYR A 262 35.45 -8.80 9.66
C TYR A 262 35.51 -8.48 11.16
N HIS A 263 34.38 -8.14 11.79
CA HIS A 263 34.37 -7.82 13.21
C HIS A 263 32.97 -7.92 13.87
N PRO A 264 32.84 -8.52 15.06
CA PRO A 264 31.55 -8.73 15.73
C PRO A 264 30.79 -7.43 16.06
N ALA A 265 31.50 -6.31 16.23
CA ALA A 265 30.89 -5.00 16.45
C ALA A 265 29.92 -4.60 15.32
N VAL A 266 30.14 -5.07 14.09
CA VAL A 266 29.27 -4.76 12.93
C VAL A 266 27.87 -5.34 13.14
N GLU A 267 27.78 -6.59 13.59
CA GLU A 267 26.51 -7.25 13.90
C GLU A 267 25.78 -6.56 15.05
N LEU A 268 26.51 -6.20 16.12
CA LEU A 268 25.94 -5.46 17.26
C LEU A 268 25.36 -4.10 16.83
N ILE A 269 26.06 -3.36 15.95
CA ILE A 269 25.57 -2.08 15.43
C ILE A 269 24.31 -2.29 14.59
N LEU A 270 24.27 -3.33 13.75
CA LEU A 270 23.09 -3.66 12.95
C LEU A 270 21.91 -4.07 13.83
N GLU A 271 22.14 -4.90 14.85
CA GLU A 271 21.15 -5.31 15.84
C GLU A 271 20.53 -4.08 16.52
N TRP A 272 21.37 -3.18 17.05
CA TRP A 272 20.91 -1.95 17.71
C TRP A 272 20.09 -1.06 16.76
N ARG A 273 20.51 -0.91 15.50
CA ARG A 273 19.78 -0.12 14.50
C ARG A 273 18.42 -0.74 14.16
N GLN A 274 18.36 -2.06 14.03
CA GLN A 274 17.12 -2.78 13.79
C GLN A 274 16.14 -2.60 14.96
N LEU A 275 16.61 -2.75 16.20
CA LEU A 275 15.78 -2.53 17.40
C LEU A 275 15.30 -1.07 17.50
N ARG A 276 16.18 -0.09 17.32
CA ARG A 276 15.82 1.34 17.31
C ARG A 276 14.78 1.66 16.23
N GLY A 277 14.99 1.12 15.03
CA GLY A 277 14.08 1.24 13.91
C GLY A 277 12.71 0.65 14.22
N ALA A 278 12.66 -0.52 14.86
CA ALA A 278 11.42 -1.18 15.25
C ALA A 278 10.62 -0.38 16.28
N ILE A 279 11.30 0.19 17.29
CA ILE A 279 10.69 1.09 18.28
C ILE A 279 10.04 2.28 17.56
N GLY A 280 10.81 3.04 16.79
CA GLY A 280 10.30 4.26 16.16
C GLY A 280 9.22 4.00 15.09
N LYS A 281 9.46 3.02 14.21
CA LYS A 281 8.60 2.76 13.05
C LYS A 281 7.26 2.13 13.41
N TRP A 282 7.22 1.29 14.45
CA TRP A 282 6.03 0.53 14.80
C TRP A 282 5.55 0.85 16.21
N LEU A 283 6.38 0.72 17.24
CA LEU A 283 5.91 0.81 18.63
C LEU A 283 5.48 2.23 19.01
N ASP A 284 6.32 3.24 18.78
CA ASP A 284 6.01 4.64 19.10
C ASP A 284 4.95 5.20 18.17
N GLU A 285 5.15 5.05 16.86
CA GLU A 285 4.22 5.56 15.84
C GLU A 285 2.81 5.00 16.04
N PHE A 286 2.64 3.70 16.24
CA PHE A 286 1.30 3.14 16.39
C PHE A 286 0.66 3.51 17.73
N GLN A 287 1.45 3.64 18.81
CA GLN A 287 0.94 4.17 20.08
C GLN A 287 0.42 5.59 19.93
N TYR A 288 1.12 6.44 19.18
CA TYR A 288 0.67 7.80 18.87
C TYR A 288 -0.67 7.80 18.14
N HIS A 289 -0.82 6.98 17.09
CA HIS A 289 -2.08 6.89 16.33
C HIS A 289 -3.23 6.24 17.10
N ALA A 290 -2.95 5.43 18.12
CA ALA A 290 -3.94 4.80 18.99
C ALA A 290 -4.27 5.59 20.27
N MET A 291 -3.80 6.84 20.39
CA MET A 291 -3.93 7.63 21.61
C MET A 291 -5.39 7.96 21.96
N ILE A 292 -6.26 8.16 20.96
CA ILE A 292 -7.63 8.67 21.16
C ILE A 292 -8.59 7.57 21.65
N ASP A 293 -8.67 6.44 20.94
CA ASP A 293 -9.66 5.38 21.17
C ASP A 293 -9.03 3.98 21.37
N GLY A 294 -7.69 3.89 21.30
CA GLY A 294 -6.97 2.62 21.40
C GLY A 294 -6.86 1.85 20.09
N TYR A 295 -7.27 2.44 18.96
CA TYR A 295 -7.20 1.83 17.63
C TYR A 295 -6.29 2.63 16.69
N VAL A 296 -5.58 1.91 15.82
CA VAL A 296 -4.79 2.50 14.74
C VAL A 296 -5.67 2.62 13.50
N HIS A 297 -5.95 3.85 13.08
CA HIS A 297 -6.78 4.18 11.91
C HIS A 297 -5.92 4.70 10.75
N SER A 298 -5.20 3.78 10.10
CA SER A 298 -4.37 4.09 8.94
C SER A 298 -5.16 4.70 7.79
N LEU A 299 -4.48 5.55 7.01
CA LEU A 299 -4.93 5.91 5.68
C LEU A 299 -4.72 4.73 4.75
N LEU A 300 -5.79 4.25 4.14
CA LEU A 300 -5.75 3.20 3.14
C LEU A 300 -6.12 3.82 1.78
N ASP A 301 -5.25 3.62 0.80
CA ASP A 301 -5.50 3.97 -0.58
C ASP A 301 -5.79 2.68 -1.35
N PRO A 302 -7.05 2.42 -1.75
CA PRO A 302 -7.44 1.22 -2.48
C PRO A 302 -6.73 1.08 -3.84
N PHE A 303 -6.25 2.18 -4.42
CA PHE A 303 -5.65 2.23 -5.75
C PHE A 303 -4.24 2.83 -5.74
N GLY A 304 -3.60 2.93 -4.58
CA GLY A 304 -2.37 3.70 -4.40
C GLY A 304 -1.14 3.06 -5.04
N THR A 305 -1.12 1.73 -5.17
CA THR A 305 -0.01 1.04 -5.83
C THR A 305 -0.26 0.87 -7.32
N VAL A 306 0.82 0.70 -8.08
CA VAL A 306 0.76 0.43 -9.53
C VAL A 306 0.08 -0.93 -9.80
N THR A 307 0.23 -1.90 -8.90
CA THR A 307 -0.30 -3.27 -9.03
C THR A 307 -1.65 -3.47 -8.34
N ALA A 308 -2.35 -2.37 -8.03
CA ALA A 308 -3.70 -2.34 -7.45
C ALA A 308 -3.85 -2.97 -6.05
N ARG A 309 -2.74 -3.17 -5.33
CA ARG A 309 -2.74 -3.48 -3.89
C ARG A 309 -3.07 -2.23 -3.07
N ILE A 310 -3.69 -2.42 -1.89
CA ILE A 310 -3.92 -1.34 -0.92
C ILE A 310 -2.56 -0.79 -0.46
N ALA A 311 -2.42 0.52 -0.47
CA ALA A 311 -1.32 1.20 0.18
C ALA A 311 -1.78 1.75 1.54
N ALA A 312 -0.98 1.55 2.59
CA ALA A 312 -1.26 2.09 3.91
C ALA A 312 -0.26 3.20 4.30
N SER A 313 -0.75 4.26 4.94
CA SER A 313 0.08 5.35 5.46
C SER A 313 -0.50 5.96 6.73
N LYS A 314 0.33 6.70 7.49
CA LYS A 314 -0.05 7.43 8.71
C LYS A 314 -0.93 6.62 9.70
N PRO A 315 -0.46 5.44 10.16
CA PRO A 315 0.82 4.81 9.88
C PRO A 315 0.70 3.62 8.90
N ASN A 316 1.81 3.10 8.39
CA ASN A 316 1.80 1.97 7.45
C ASN A 316 1.65 0.63 8.20
N VAL A 317 0.42 0.15 8.31
CA VAL A 317 0.06 -1.12 8.98
C VAL A 317 0.30 -2.37 8.13
N THR A 318 0.58 -2.23 6.83
CA THR A 318 0.88 -3.39 5.96
C THR A 318 2.36 -3.77 6.00
N ALA A 319 3.23 -2.91 6.53
CA ALA A 319 4.68 -3.12 6.58
C ALA A 319 5.16 -3.73 7.91
N ILE A 320 4.31 -4.49 8.60
CA ILE A 320 4.64 -5.12 9.88
C ILE A 320 5.27 -6.49 9.60
N PRO A 321 6.46 -6.79 10.15
CA PRO A 321 7.09 -8.09 10.03
C PRO A 321 6.23 -9.18 10.68
N MET A 322 5.77 -10.13 9.86
CA MET A 322 4.88 -11.22 10.27
C MET A 322 5.63 -12.51 10.65
N GLU A 323 6.86 -12.67 10.19
CA GLU A 323 7.67 -13.86 10.40
C GLU A 323 8.76 -13.58 11.43
N ASP A 324 9.07 -14.57 12.26
CA ASP A 324 10.30 -14.61 13.05
C ASP A 324 11.48 -14.88 12.08
N ARG A 325 11.96 -13.85 11.39
CA ARG A 325 13.19 -13.91 10.58
C ARG A 325 14.42 -13.58 11.44
N GLU A 326 15.62 -13.68 10.85
CA GLU A 326 16.94 -13.23 11.36
C GLU A 326 17.04 -11.73 11.71
N THR A 327 15.92 -11.07 12.00
CA THR A 327 15.89 -9.70 12.48
C THR A 327 16.00 -9.70 14.00
N ALA A 328 16.77 -8.78 14.55
CA ALA A 328 16.96 -8.61 15.99
C ALA A 328 15.65 -8.47 16.79
N PHE A 329 14.62 -7.88 16.19
CA PHE A 329 13.34 -7.61 16.83
C PHE A 329 12.33 -8.79 16.77
N GLY A 330 12.61 -9.84 15.98
CA GLY A 330 11.71 -10.99 15.80
C GLY A 330 10.31 -10.64 15.27
N SER A 331 9.31 -11.48 15.56
CA SER A 331 7.93 -11.24 15.12
C SER A 331 7.26 -10.08 15.86
N MET A 332 6.60 -9.21 15.09
CA MET A 332 5.84 -8.07 15.60
C MET A 332 4.31 -8.31 15.56
N LYS A 333 3.86 -9.55 15.34
CA LYS A 333 2.43 -9.92 15.28
C LYS A 333 1.64 -9.53 16.54
N GLY A 334 2.30 -9.45 17.69
CA GLY A 334 1.68 -9.11 18.96
C GLY A 334 1.29 -7.64 19.13
N ILE A 335 1.69 -6.74 18.21
CA ILE A 335 1.33 -5.33 18.20
C ILE A 335 -0.19 -5.14 18.26
N PHE A 336 -0.94 -5.95 17.52
CA PHE A 336 -2.39 -5.87 17.45
C PHE A 336 -3.05 -7.05 18.15
N MET A 337 -4.26 -6.82 18.64
CA MET A 337 -5.06 -7.84 19.31
C MET A 337 -6.52 -7.77 18.87
N GLY A 338 -7.24 -8.86 19.13
CA GLY A 338 -8.69 -8.87 18.94
C GLY A 338 -9.42 -7.91 19.89
N GLU A 339 -10.63 -7.54 19.50
CA GLU A 339 -11.55 -6.82 20.37
C GLU A 339 -11.96 -7.67 21.59
N LYS A 340 -12.68 -7.06 22.55
CA LYS A 340 -13.18 -7.81 23.72
C LYS A 340 -14.02 -9.00 23.23
N ASN A 341 -13.76 -10.19 23.76
CA ASN A 341 -14.39 -11.46 23.35
C ASN A 341 -14.12 -11.88 21.89
N HIS A 342 -13.13 -11.29 21.22
CA HIS A 342 -12.72 -11.66 19.88
C HIS A 342 -11.26 -12.15 19.87
N THR A 343 -10.87 -12.71 18.74
CA THR A 343 -9.52 -13.13 18.40
C THR A 343 -9.19 -12.60 17.02
N LEU A 344 -7.95 -12.15 16.83
CA LEU A 344 -7.48 -11.69 15.52
C LEU A 344 -6.96 -12.89 14.73
N TRP A 345 -7.49 -13.11 13.55
CA TRP A 345 -7.11 -14.18 12.63
C TRP A 345 -6.52 -13.58 11.37
N SER A 346 -5.54 -14.25 10.78
CA SER A 346 -5.01 -13.94 9.46
C SER A 346 -5.20 -15.17 8.59
N ILE A 347 -5.88 -15.01 7.47
CA ILE A 347 -6.14 -16.06 6.48
C ILE A 347 -5.46 -15.62 5.19
N ASP A 348 -4.60 -16.47 4.63
CA ASP A 348 -3.66 -16.13 3.56
C ASP A 348 -3.78 -17.10 2.39
N TYR A 349 -3.69 -16.58 1.16
CA TYR A 349 -3.55 -17.44 -0.01
C TYR A 349 -2.12 -17.97 -0.14
N SER A 350 -1.99 -19.28 0.05
CA SER A 350 -0.72 -19.97 -0.10
C SER A 350 -0.18 -19.86 -1.54
N GLN A 351 0.90 -19.08 -1.69
CA GLN A 351 1.63 -18.88 -2.94
C GLN A 351 0.74 -18.37 -4.10
N ALA A 352 -0.10 -17.36 -3.83
CA ALA A 352 -1.04 -16.80 -4.82
C ALA A 352 -0.37 -16.40 -6.14
N GLU A 353 0.71 -15.59 -6.08
CA GLU A 353 1.48 -15.22 -7.28
C GLU A 353 2.07 -16.46 -8.00
N GLY A 354 2.47 -17.46 -7.22
CA GLY A 354 2.96 -18.77 -7.65
C GLY A 354 1.98 -19.46 -8.61
N ARG A 355 0.81 -19.75 -8.06
CA ARG A 355 -0.29 -20.45 -8.73
C ARG A 355 -0.78 -19.67 -9.95
N LEU A 356 -0.92 -18.37 -9.80
CA LEU A 356 -1.48 -17.53 -10.85
C LEU A 356 -0.53 -17.34 -12.03
N SER A 357 0.79 -17.31 -11.80
CA SER A 357 1.75 -17.29 -12.90
C SER A 357 1.65 -18.58 -13.73
N ALA A 358 1.52 -19.75 -13.09
CA ALA A 358 1.40 -21.03 -13.75
C ALA A 358 0.12 -21.11 -14.60
N VAL A 359 -1.00 -20.64 -14.05
CA VAL A 359 -2.29 -20.56 -14.76
C VAL A 359 -2.24 -19.57 -15.93
N LEU A 360 -1.72 -18.35 -15.72
CA LEU A 360 -1.65 -17.33 -16.77
C LEU A 360 -0.69 -17.72 -17.90
N ALA A 361 0.41 -18.40 -17.57
CA ALA A 361 1.33 -18.97 -18.56
C ALA A 361 0.82 -20.27 -19.18
N LYS A 362 -0.23 -20.87 -18.61
CA LYS A 362 -0.74 -22.20 -18.97
C LYS A 362 0.37 -23.26 -18.92
N GLU A 363 1.22 -23.23 -17.90
CA GLU A 363 2.34 -24.17 -17.72
C GLU A 363 1.88 -25.43 -16.98
N PRO A 364 1.57 -26.54 -17.68
CA PRO A 364 0.95 -27.72 -17.06
C PRO A 364 1.79 -28.31 -15.95
N ARG A 365 3.13 -28.36 -16.11
CA ARG A 365 4.01 -28.95 -15.09
C ARG A 365 3.97 -28.17 -13.78
N LEU A 366 3.95 -26.82 -13.85
CA LEU A 366 3.80 -25.98 -12.66
C LEU A 366 2.40 -26.11 -12.05
N ILE A 367 1.36 -26.18 -12.88
CA ILE A 367 -0.02 -26.37 -12.41
C ILE A 367 -0.14 -27.68 -11.62
N ASP A 368 0.39 -28.78 -12.15
CA ASP A 368 0.37 -30.10 -11.50
C ASP A 368 1.15 -30.06 -10.17
N LEU A 369 2.33 -29.44 -10.16
CA LEU A 369 3.14 -29.26 -8.95
C LEU A 369 2.37 -28.48 -7.87
N PHE A 370 1.69 -27.38 -8.21
CA PHE A 370 0.91 -26.60 -7.25
C PHE A 370 -0.37 -27.31 -6.78
N ASN A 371 -0.92 -28.24 -7.57
CA ASN A 371 -2.12 -29.02 -7.23
C ASN A 371 -1.83 -30.26 -6.39
N SER A 372 -0.57 -30.71 -6.33
CA SER A 372 -0.16 -31.90 -5.56
C SER A 372 -0.43 -31.80 -4.05
N GLY A 373 -0.51 -30.57 -3.49
CA GLY A 373 -0.70 -30.32 -2.06
C GLY A 373 0.59 -30.31 -1.24
N ASP A 374 1.71 -30.79 -1.79
CA ASP A 374 3.03 -30.73 -1.18
C ASP A 374 3.70 -29.35 -1.41
N ASP A 375 4.82 -29.10 -0.72
CA ASP A 375 5.59 -27.88 -0.94
C ASP A 375 6.09 -27.81 -2.40
N PRO A 376 5.60 -26.86 -3.20
CA PRO A 376 5.88 -26.84 -4.63
C PRO A 376 7.37 -26.63 -4.92
N TYR A 377 8.10 -25.94 -4.04
CA TYR A 377 9.53 -25.71 -4.23
C TYR A 377 10.37 -26.93 -3.89
N VAL A 378 9.91 -27.78 -2.97
CA VAL A 378 10.54 -29.08 -2.70
C VAL A 378 10.38 -29.98 -3.91
N LEU A 379 9.17 -30.05 -4.47
CA LEU A 379 8.90 -30.84 -5.66
C LEU A 379 9.66 -30.32 -6.88
N MET A 380 9.70 -29.00 -7.10
CA MET A 380 10.54 -28.41 -8.14
C MET A 380 12.02 -28.76 -7.94
N ALA A 381 12.52 -28.78 -6.70
CA ALA A 381 13.91 -29.10 -6.44
C ALA A 381 14.25 -30.56 -6.76
N GLU A 382 13.35 -31.48 -6.41
CA GLU A 382 13.44 -32.89 -6.79
C GLU A 382 13.37 -33.06 -8.31
N ASP A 383 12.41 -32.42 -8.95
CA ASP A 383 12.16 -32.53 -10.38
C ASP A 383 13.29 -31.96 -11.25
N LEU A 384 13.92 -30.86 -10.81
CA LEU A 384 15.00 -30.19 -11.56
C LEU A 384 16.39 -30.73 -11.24
N TRP A 385 16.64 -31.16 -10.01
CA TRP A 385 17.99 -31.51 -9.53
C TRP A 385 18.08 -32.85 -8.79
N GLY A 386 17.00 -33.63 -8.70
CA GLY A 386 16.96 -34.90 -7.96
C GLY A 386 17.32 -34.75 -6.48
N ASN A 387 17.07 -33.57 -5.90
CA ASN A 387 17.42 -33.29 -4.51
C ASN A 387 16.41 -32.32 -3.87
N PRO A 388 15.54 -32.80 -2.97
CA PRO A 388 14.50 -31.98 -2.37
C PRO A 388 15.06 -30.96 -1.38
N LYS A 389 16.29 -31.17 -0.88
CA LYS A 389 17.00 -30.23 -0.01
C LYS A 389 17.38 -28.93 -0.74
N ARG A 390 17.33 -28.91 -2.06
CA ARG A 390 17.55 -27.70 -2.88
C ARG A 390 16.31 -26.81 -3.01
N ARG A 391 15.33 -26.94 -2.11
CA ARG A 391 14.12 -26.11 -2.03
C ARG A 391 14.37 -24.60 -2.20
N SER A 392 15.36 -24.05 -1.50
CA SER A 392 15.68 -22.61 -1.57
C SER A 392 16.12 -22.21 -2.98
N LYS A 393 16.97 -23.03 -3.60
CA LYS A 393 17.43 -22.85 -4.98
C LYS A 393 16.26 -22.90 -5.98
N ALA A 394 15.32 -23.83 -5.81
CA ALA A 394 14.10 -23.89 -6.62
C ALA A 394 13.27 -22.61 -6.49
N LYS A 395 13.04 -22.16 -5.26
CA LYS A 395 12.28 -20.93 -4.98
C LYS A 395 12.93 -19.70 -5.61
N HIS A 396 14.24 -19.53 -5.45
CA HIS A 396 14.98 -18.42 -6.05
C HIS A 396 14.91 -18.46 -7.58
N ALA A 397 15.13 -19.63 -8.19
CA ALA A 397 15.05 -19.79 -9.65
C ALA A 397 13.64 -19.47 -10.19
N TYR A 398 12.60 -19.93 -9.48
CA TYR A 398 11.21 -19.65 -9.80
C TYR A 398 10.92 -18.14 -9.79
N HIS A 399 11.26 -17.46 -8.69
CA HIS A 399 11.06 -16.02 -8.58
C HIS A 399 11.85 -15.27 -9.65
N ALA A 400 13.15 -15.55 -9.77
CA ALA A 400 14.02 -14.89 -10.74
C ALA A 400 13.51 -15.02 -12.17
N THR A 401 13.04 -16.20 -12.58
CA THR A 401 12.48 -16.41 -13.92
C THR A 401 11.15 -15.68 -14.10
N THR A 402 10.30 -15.64 -13.07
CA THR A 402 8.99 -14.97 -13.11
C THR A 402 9.13 -13.44 -13.14
N TYR A 403 10.14 -12.91 -12.45
CA TYR A 403 10.44 -11.47 -12.37
C TYR A 403 11.41 -10.98 -13.45
N GLY A 404 11.90 -11.87 -14.32
CA GLY A 404 12.83 -11.51 -15.41
C GLY A 404 14.23 -11.10 -14.92
N ILE A 405 14.66 -11.61 -13.76
CA ILE A 405 15.99 -11.31 -13.20
C ILE A 405 17.07 -11.95 -14.09
N GLY A 406 18.07 -11.14 -14.47
CA GLY A 406 19.23 -11.56 -15.25
C GLY A 406 20.23 -12.39 -14.43
N VAL A 407 21.19 -13.04 -15.11
CA VAL A 407 22.18 -13.92 -14.47
C VAL A 407 23.03 -13.17 -13.45
N ASP A 408 23.54 -11.98 -13.80
CA ASP A 408 24.39 -11.18 -12.90
C ASP A 408 23.65 -10.76 -11.63
N ALA A 409 22.41 -10.30 -11.77
CA ALA A 409 21.57 -9.90 -10.65
C ALA A 409 21.23 -11.09 -9.75
N PHE A 410 20.96 -12.27 -10.34
CA PHE A 410 20.74 -13.50 -9.59
C PHE A 410 21.97 -13.93 -8.80
N ALA A 411 23.14 -13.92 -9.44
CA ALA A 411 24.42 -14.27 -8.82
C ALA A 411 24.71 -13.37 -7.61
N ALA A 412 24.52 -12.06 -7.77
CA ALA A 412 24.72 -11.09 -6.70
C ALA A 412 23.70 -11.25 -5.55
N GLU A 413 22.40 -11.38 -5.86
CA GLU A 413 21.33 -11.47 -4.86
C GLU A 413 21.45 -12.74 -4.01
N TYR A 414 21.76 -13.88 -4.64
CA TYR A 414 21.83 -15.17 -3.97
C TYR A 414 23.25 -15.62 -3.61
N ARG A 415 24.26 -14.76 -3.84
CA ARG A 415 25.67 -14.99 -3.51
C ARG A 415 26.21 -16.31 -4.09
N VAL A 416 25.88 -16.59 -5.35
CA VAL A 416 26.40 -17.74 -6.11
C VAL A 416 27.32 -17.26 -7.22
N ASP A 417 28.18 -18.13 -7.74
CA ASP A 417 29.00 -17.77 -8.90
C ASP A 417 28.14 -17.63 -10.18
N TYR A 418 28.71 -16.97 -11.19
CA TYR A 418 28.01 -16.69 -12.45
C TYR A 418 27.59 -17.97 -13.17
N ASP A 419 28.46 -18.97 -13.23
CA ASP A 419 28.22 -20.21 -13.95
C ASP A 419 27.09 -21.02 -13.30
N GLU A 420 27.03 -21.05 -11.97
CA GLU A 420 25.95 -21.64 -11.20
C GLU A 420 24.64 -20.89 -11.42
N ALA A 421 24.66 -19.55 -11.40
CA ALA A 421 23.49 -18.72 -11.68
C ALA A 421 22.94 -18.99 -13.09
N GLU A 422 23.81 -19.00 -14.10
CA GLU A 422 23.44 -19.25 -15.50
C GLU A 422 22.83 -20.65 -15.65
N LEU A 423 23.51 -21.68 -15.14
CA LEU A 423 23.03 -23.05 -15.21
C LEU A 423 21.67 -23.22 -14.51
N THR A 424 21.49 -22.57 -13.36
CA THR A 424 20.26 -22.62 -12.57
C THR A 424 19.09 -22.02 -13.35
N LEU A 425 19.25 -20.81 -13.87
CA LEU A 425 18.21 -20.13 -14.64
C LEU A 425 17.93 -20.86 -15.95
N ARG A 426 18.95 -21.35 -16.65
CA ARG A 426 18.79 -22.12 -17.90
C ARG A 426 18.02 -23.42 -17.67
N THR A 427 18.34 -24.14 -16.59
CA THR A 427 17.66 -25.39 -16.22
C THR A 427 16.17 -25.13 -15.96
N PHE A 428 15.87 -24.09 -15.18
CA PHE A 428 14.49 -23.71 -14.87
C PHE A 428 13.70 -23.32 -16.13
N ARG A 429 14.28 -22.47 -16.99
CA ARG A 429 13.65 -22.02 -18.25
C ARG A 429 13.35 -23.18 -19.19
N ARG A 430 14.24 -24.17 -19.28
CA ARG A 430 14.04 -25.39 -20.09
C ARG A 430 12.90 -26.26 -19.54
N ALA A 431 12.77 -26.32 -18.22
CA ALA A 431 11.74 -27.12 -17.57
C ALA A 431 10.34 -26.50 -17.65
N TYR A 432 10.26 -25.16 -17.68
CA TYR A 432 9.01 -24.39 -17.66
C TYR A 432 8.95 -23.34 -18.79
N PRO A 433 9.01 -23.76 -20.06
CA PRO A 433 9.17 -22.86 -21.20
C PRO A 433 8.00 -21.90 -21.39
N ARG A 434 6.78 -22.26 -20.98
CA ARG A 434 5.60 -21.41 -21.21
C ARG A 434 5.61 -20.14 -20.36
N ILE A 435 6.35 -20.12 -19.26
CA ILE A 435 6.55 -18.91 -18.46
C ILE A 435 7.26 -17.84 -19.29
N GLN A 436 8.30 -18.22 -20.05
CA GLN A 436 9.03 -17.28 -20.91
C GLN A 436 8.18 -16.82 -22.10
N THR A 437 7.43 -17.74 -22.71
CA THR A 437 6.49 -17.38 -23.78
C THR A 437 5.45 -16.38 -23.29
N ALA A 438 4.89 -16.58 -22.10
CA ALA A 438 3.93 -15.67 -21.50
C ALA A 438 4.56 -14.31 -21.14
N ALA A 439 5.81 -14.30 -20.69
CA ALA A 439 6.57 -13.08 -20.47
C ALA A 439 6.75 -12.26 -21.74
N GLY A 440 7.24 -12.87 -22.83
CA GLY A 440 7.42 -12.20 -24.11
C GLY A 440 6.10 -11.71 -24.72
N LEU A 441 5.02 -12.48 -24.57
CA LEU A 441 3.68 -12.04 -25.01
C LEU A 441 3.18 -10.84 -24.22
N ALA A 442 3.34 -10.83 -22.90
CA ALA A 442 2.93 -9.70 -22.06
C ALA A 442 3.73 -8.43 -22.40
N GLU A 443 5.03 -8.56 -22.68
CA GLU A 443 5.88 -7.47 -23.14
C GLU A 443 5.43 -6.96 -24.53
N ALA A 444 5.13 -7.86 -25.47
CA ALA A 444 4.64 -7.47 -26.80
C ALA A 444 3.28 -6.73 -26.73
N VAL A 445 2.37 -7.18 -25.86
CA VAL A 445 1.09 -6.51 -25.61
C VAL A 445 1.30 -5.15 -24.96
N ALA A 446 2.21 -5.04 -23.97
CA ALA A 446 2.54 -3.77 -23.35
C ALA A 446 3.07 -2.76 -24.38
N LYS A 447 3.97 -3.19 -25.28
CA LYS A 447 4.52 -2.36 -26.37
C LYS A 447 3.46 -1.97 -27.41
N GLY A 448 2.59 -2.90 -27.78
CA GLY A 448 1.62 -2.71 -28.86
C GLY A 448 0.39 -1.90 -28.43
N GLU A 449 -0.13 -2.15 -27.23
CA GLU A 449 -1.37 -1.55 -26.73
C GLU A 449 -1.12 -0.47 -25.66
N GLY A 450 0.10 -0.31 -25.16
CA GLY A 450 0.44 0.59 -24.06
C GLY A 450 -0.09 0.13 -22.70
N CYS A 451 -0.70 -1.07 -22.60
CA CYS A 451 -1.26 -1.61 -21.37
C CYS A 451 -1.20 -3.13 -21.30
N ILE A 452 -1.32 -3.66 -20.08
CA ILE A 452 -1.64 -5.06 -19.81
C ILE A 452 -2.95 -5.15 -19.04
N ARG A 453 -3.57 -6.34 -19.07
CA ARG A 453 -4.83 -6.61 -18.36
C ARG A 453 -4.67 -7.73 -17.35
N ALA A 454 -5.26 -7.55 -16.17
CA ALA A 454 -5.42 -8.60 -15.18
C ALA A 454 -6.34 -9.72 -15.71
N TRP A 455 -6.47 -10.81 -14.97
CA TRP A 455 -7.32 -11.96 -15.34
C TRP A 455 -8.79 -11.57 -15.64
N ASN A 456 -9.31 -10.56 -14.94
CA ASN A 456 -10.68 -10.04 -15.09
C ASN A 456 -10.79 -8.85 -16.07
N GLY A 457 -9.72 -8.53 -16.82
CA GLY A 457 -9.72 -7.45 -17.80
C GLY A 457 -9.27 -6.07 -17.30
N ALA A 458 -9.08 -5.91 -15.98
CA ALA A 458 -8.65 -4.66 -15.37
C ALA A 458 -7.35 -4.12 -15.99
N PRO A 459 -7.31 -2.89 -16.54
CA PRO A 459 -6.15 -2.39 -17.26
C PRO A 459 -5.07 -1.86 -16.32
N ARG A 460 -3.81 -1.97 -16.77
CA ARG A 460 -2.67 -1.23 -16.25
C ARG A 460 -1.90 -0.65 -17.42
N TRP A 461 -1.95 0.67 -17.52
CA TRP A 461 -1.24 1.44 -18.52
C TRP A 461 0.23 1.65 -18.13
N PHE A 462 1.10 1.70 -19.14
CA PHE A 462 2.53 2.00 -19.01
C PHE A 462 2.80 3.42 -19.50
N SER A 463 3.91 4.01 -19.03
CA SER A 463 4.39 5.26 -19.62
C SER A 463 4.83 5.01 -21.06
N PRO A 464 4.66 5.98 -21.98
CA PRO A 464 5.15 5.85 -23.35
C PRO A 464 6.67 5.65 -23.44
N ASP A 465 7.43 6.22 -22.50
CA ASP A 465 8.90 6.19 -22.47
C ASP A 465 9.49 5.03 -21.65
N PHE A 466 8.71 3.99 -21.33
CA PHE A 466 9.01 3.11 -20.19
C PHE A 466 9.79 1.83 -20.54
N GLU A 467 10.90 1.60 -19.84
CA GLU A 467 11.67 0.35 -19.93
C GLU A 467 11.06 -0.81 -19.13
N ASP A 468 10.15 -0.62 -18.16
CA ASP A 468 9.64 -1.71 -17.30
C ASP A 468 8.71 -2.74 -18.00
N GLU A 469 8.53 -2.66 -19.32
CA GLU A 469 7.74 -3.63 -20.10
C GLU A 469 8.27 -5.07 -19.95
N TYR A 470 9.58 -5.25 -19.68
CA TYR A 470 10.14 -6.57 -19.37
C TYR A 470 9.56 -7.20 -18.08
N LYS A 471 8.92 -6.39 -17.21
CA LYS A 471 8.20 -6.85 -16.01
C LYS A 471 6.70 -7.01 -16.23
N ALA A 472 6.20 -6.84 -17.47
CA ALA A 472 4.77 -6.83 -17.77
C ALA A 472 4.06 -8.10 -17.29
N PHE A 473 4.64 -9.29 -17.50
CA PHE A 473 4.03 -10.53 -17.01
C PHE A 473 3.98 -10.59 -15.49
N ASN A 474 5.03 -10.17 -14.81
CA ASN A 474 5.00 -10.12 -13.35
C ASN A 474 3.92 -9.18 -12.82
N GLN A 475 3.83 -7.98 -13.38
CA GLN A 475 2.83 -7.01 -12.99
C GLN A 475 1.41 -7.54 -13.29
N ARG A 476 1.24 -8.25 -14.41
CA ARG A 476 -0.02 -8.95 -14.74
C ARG A 476 -0.40 -9.96 -13.66
N VAL A 477 0.55 -10.77 -13.19
CA VAL A 477 0.33 -11.71 -12.09
C VAL A 477 -0.06 -10.97 -10.81
N GLN A 478 0.70 -9.96 -10.40
CA GLN A 478 0.45 -9.22 -9.15
C GLN A 478 -0.90 -8.49 -9.15
N MET A 479 -1.24 -7.82 -10.25
CA MET A 479 -2.55 -7.20 -10.42
C MET A 479 -3.65 -8.25 -10.35
N SER A 480 -3.44 -9.40 -10.98
CA SER A 480 -4.44 -10.47 -11.00
C SER A 480 -4.69 -11.02 -9.58
N VAL A 481 -3.64 -11.17 -8.76
CA VAL A 481 -3.78 -11.51 -7.34
C VAL A 481 -4.52 -10.40 -6.59
N ALA A 482 -4.21 -9.13 -6.83
CA ALA A 482 -4.90 -8.02 -6.18
C ALA A 482 -6.40 -7.98 -6.51
N GLN A 483 -6.78 -8.35 -7.74
CA GLN A 483 -8.17 -8.50 -8.14
C GLN A 483 -8.87 -9.66 -7.41
N ILE A 484 -8.21 -10.81 -7.27
CA ILE A 484 -8.74 -11.93 -6.48
C ILE A 484 -8.94 -11.53 -5.02
N MET A 485 -7.96 -10.83 -4.43
CA MET A 485 -8.05 -10.34 -3.05
C MET A 485 -9.23 -9.38 -2.87
N LYS A 486 -9.48 -8.49 -3.84
CA LYS A 486 -10.62 -7.58 -3.84
C LYS A 486 -11.95 -8.34 -3.83
N GLU A 487 -12.10 -9.31 -4.72
CA GLU A 487 -13.30 -10.15 -4.78
C GLU A 487 -13.53 -10.90 -3.46
N ALA A 488 -12.47 -11.49 -2.91
CA ALA A 488 -12.51 -12.16 -1.62
C ALA A 488 -12.93 -11.20 -0.48
N MET A 489 -12.38 -9.99 -0.43
CA MET A 489 -12.74 -8.99 0.58
C MET A 489 -14.22 -8.61 0.50
N LEU A 490 -14.73 -8.40 -0.72
CA LEU A 490 -16.14 -8.05 -0.94
C LEU A 490 -17.06 -9.22 -0.57
N ALA A 491 -16.74 -10.43 -0.98
CA ALA A 491 -17.50 -11.63 -0.65
C ALA A 491 -17.54 -11.90 0.87
N VAL A 492 -16.38 -11.81 1.53
CA VAL A 492 -16.28 -11.97 2.99
C VAL A 492 -17.06 -10.89 3.72
N GLU A 493 -17.03 -9.63 3.27
CA GLU A 493 -17.80 -8.56 3.90
C GLU A 493 -19.32 -8.76 3.76
N VAL A 494 -19.79 -9.33 2.65
CA VAL A 494 -21.21 -9.64 2.44
C VAL A 494 -21.68 -10.73 3.39
N VAL A 495 -20.92 -11.83 3.53
CA VAL A 495 -21.29 -12.96 4.38
C VAL A 495 -21.05 -12.66 5.86
N PHE A 496 -19.94 -11.99 6.17
CA PHE A 496 -19.51 -11.68 7.53
C PHE A 496 -19.24 -10.18 7.73
N PRO A 497 -20.29 -9.34 7.76
CA PRO A 497 -20.14 -7.91 7.94
C PRO A 497 -19.34 -7.58 9.19
N ARG A 498 -18.43 -6.61 9.08
CA ARG A 498 -17.62 -6.09 10.19
C ARG A 498 -16.57 -7.06 10.76
N LEU A 499 -16.37 -8.27 10.23
CA LEU A 499 -15.25 -9.12 10.67
C LEU A 499 -13.92 -8.67 10.06
N LEU A 500 -13.91 -8.32 8.78
CA LEU A 500 -12.72 -7.88 8.07
C LEU A 500 -12.19 -6.56 8.66
N ARG A 501 -10.87 -6.51 8.90
CA ARG A 501 -10.16 -5.36 9.50
C ARG A 501 -9.11 -4.77 8.57
N LEU A 502 -8.34 -5.60 7.87
CA LEU A 502 -7.26 -5.16 6.99
C LEU A 502 -6.95 -6.25 5.95
N GLN A 503 -6.45 -5.85 4.79
CA GLN A 503 -5.75 -6.74 3.87
C GLN A 503 -4.25 -6.43 3.91
N VAL A 504 -3.42 -7.46 4.09
CA VAL A 504 -1.96 -7.36 4.15
C VAL A 504 -1.38 -8.36 3.17
N HIS A 505 -0.76 -7.90 2.09
CA HIS A 505 -0.29 -8.75 0.99
C HIS A 505 -1.43 -9.67 0.50
N ASP A 506 -1.24 -10.98 0.55
CA ASP A 506 -2.21 -11.96 0.05
C ASP A 506 -3.07 -12.54 1.22
N SER A 507 -3.10 -11.82 2.35
CA SER A 507 -3.82 -12.19 3.56
C SER A 507 -4.93 -11.21 3.95
N LEU A 508 -6.00 -11.75 4.51
CA LEU A 508 -7.08 -11.03 5.18
C LEU A 508 -6.93 -11.14 6.70
N VAL A 509 -6.97 -9.99 7.37
CA VAL A 509 -6.96 -9.89 8.83
C VAL A 509 -8.39 -9.69 9.32
N LEU A 510 -8.88 -10.60 10.15
CA LEU A 510 -10.25 -10.62 10.66
C LEU A 510 -10.28 -10.57 12.18
N ASN A 511 -11.20 -9.79 12.72
CA ASN A 511 -11.52 -9.78 14.15
C ASN A 511 -12.72 -10.71 14.38
N ILE A 512 -12.45 -11.99 14.67
CA ILE A 512 -13.46 -13.04 14.77
C ILE A 512 -13.93 -13.18 16.23
N PRO A 513 -15.23 -13.12 16.53
CA PRO A 513 -15.74 -13.40 17.86
C PRO A 513 -15.34 -14.81 18.30
N ARG A 514 -15.00 -14.99 19.58
CA ARG A 514 -14.68 -16.33 20.10
C ARG A 514 -15.84 -17.31 19.90
N ARG A 515 -17.07 -16.78 19.89
CA ARG A 515 -18.30 -17.48 19.49
C ARG A 515 -19.21 -16.55 18.68
N VAL A 516 -19.84 -17.09 17.64
CA VAL A 516 -20.86 -16.42 16.80
C VAL A 516 -22.07 -17.33 16.73
N ASP A 517 -23.23 -16.92 17.26
CA ASP A 517 -24.46 -17.73 17.23
C ASP A 517 -24.28 -19.18 17.72
N GLY A 518 -23.47 -19.36 18.77
CA GLY A 518 -23.14 -20.68 19.33
C GLY A 518 -21.96 -21.40 18.66
N ARG A 519 -21.61 -21.05 17.42
CA ARG A 519 -20.46 -21.58 16.66
C ARG A 519 -19.14 -21.12 17.27
N LYS A 520 -18.08 -21.92 17.10
CA LYS A 520 -16.71 -21.53 17.50
C LYS A 520 -16.12 -20.61 16.43
N GLY A 521 -15.28 -19.65 16.81
CA GLY A 521 -14.60 -18.77 15.84
C GLY A 521 -13.78 -19.51 14.76
N VAL A 522 -13.34 -20.74 15.05
CA VAL A 522 -12.65 -21.61 14.06
C VAL A 522 -13.57 -22.04 12.91
N GLU A 523 -14.86 -22.25 13.17
CA GLU A 523 -15.84 -22.62 12.13
C GLU A 523 -16.04 -21.44 11.17
N VAL A 524 -16.16 -20.23 11.71
CA VAL A 524 -16.22 -19.00 10.91
C VAL A 524 -14.96 -18.80 10.08
N ALA A 525 -13.77 -19.07 10.65
CA ALA A 525 -12.52 -18.98 9.90
C ALA A 525 -12.45 -19.97 8.73
N LYS A 526 -13.03 -21.18 8.86
CA LYS A 526 -13.13 -22.16 7.77
C LYS A 526 -14.10 -21.70 6.68
N GLU A 527 -15.26 -21.15 7.05
CA GLU A 527 -16.21 -20.59 6.07
C GLU A 527 -15.56 -19.44 5.28
N VAL A 528 -14.77 -18.58 5.94
CA VAL A 528 -13.98 -17.55 5.26
C VAL A 528 -12.93 -18.17 4.31
N GLN A 529 -12.27 -19.26 4.70
CA GLN A 529 -11.35 -20.00 3.82
C GLN A 529 -12.04 -20.67 2.63
N GLU A 530 -13.33 -20.97 2.70
CA GLU A 530 -14.09 -21.52 1.57
C GLU A 530 -14.58 -20.42 0.61
N ILE A 531 -14.82 -19.21 1.13
CA ILE A 531 -15.18 -18.03 0.34
C ILE A 531 -13.97 -17.48 -0.43
N MET A 532 -12.79 -17.50 0.21
CA MET A 532 -11.50 -17.19 -0.40
C MET A 532 -11.05 -18.35 -1.28
#